data_AF-Q6ACU7-F1
#
_entry.id   AF-Q6ACU7-F1
#
_cell.length_a   1.000
_cell.length_b   1.000
_cell.length_c   1.000
_cell.angle_alpha   90.00
_cell.angle_beta   90.00
_cell.angle_gamma   90.00
#
_symmetry.space_group_name_H-M   'P 1'
#
loop_
_entity.id
_entity.type
_entity.pdbx_description
1 polymer ?
#
loop_
_entity_poly.entity_id
_entity_poly.type
_entity_poly.pdbx_seq_one_letter_code
_entity_poly.pdbx_strand_id
1 'polypeptide(L)' 'MRRVAGERPEVVQRLQDLGFAPGATVRVLRRAPLGDPAHYRVGSVEICLRRAQASLVEVAEG' A
#
# COMPACT_ATOMS: atom_id res chain seq x y z
N MET A 1 7.17 0.54 -15.60
CA MET A 1 6.73 1.60 -14.69
C MET A 1 5.29 1.98 -15.02
N ARG A 2 4.34 1.67 -14.13
CA ARG A 2 2.94 2.10 -14.27
C ARG A 2 2.56 2.93 -13.05
N ARG A 3 1.84 4.03 -13.28
CA ARG A 3 1.63 5.11 -12.31
C ARG A 3 0.58 4.71 -11.28
N VAL A 4 0.82 5.06 -10.02
CA VAL A 4 -0.17 5.06 -8.95
C VAL A 4 -1.29 6.04 -9.33
N ALA A 5 -2.38 5.52 -9.90
CA ALA A 5 -3.57 6.31 -10.23
C ALA A 5 -4.52 6.30 -9.03
N GLY A 6 -4.55 7.39 -8.28
CA GLY A 6 -5.56 7.62 -7.24
C GLY A 6 -6.15 9.02 -7.38
N GLU A 7 -7.47 9.10 -7.51
CA GLU A 7 -8.24 10.35 -7.70
C GLU A 7 -8.16 11.35 -6.53
N ARG A 8 -7.31 11.10 -5.52
CA ARG A 8 -7.07 11.97 -4.37
C ARG A 8 -5.56 12.14 -4.14
N PRO A 9 -4.95 13.24 -4.60
CA PRO A 9 -3.50 13.45 -4.56
C PRO A 9 -2.94 13.41 -3.12
N GLU A 10 -3.71 13.86 -2.15
CA GLU A 10 -3.37 13.83 -0.72
C GLU A 10 -3.24 12.40 -0.14
N VAL A 11 -4.06 11.44 -0.59
CA VAL A 11 -3.95 10.05 -0.15
C VAL A 11 -2.72 9.37 -0.77
N VAL A 12 -2.45 9.67 -2.04
CA VAL A 12 -1.26 9.17 -2.72
C VAL A 12 0.01 9.70 -2.05
N GLN A 13 0.05 11.00 -1.73
CA GLN A 13 1.18 11.60 -1.03
C GLN A 13 1.40 10.94 0.33
N ARG A 14 0.33 10.76 1.12
CA ARG A 14 0.44 10.10 2.42
C ARG A 14 0.92 8.65 2.32
N LEU A 15 0.50 7.91 1.29
CA LEU A 15 1.00 6.56 1.05
C LEU A 15 2.51 6.57 0.73
N GLN A 16 2.97 7.53 -0.06
CA GLN A 16 4.40 7.72 -0.34
C GLN A 16 5.19 8.09 0.92
N ASP A 17 4.67 8.98 1.76
CA ASP A 17 5.29 9.38 3.03
C ASP A 17 5.40 8.19 4.01
N LEU A 18 4.46 7.25 3.89
CA LEU A 18 4.45 5.98 4.61
C LEU A 18 5.38 4.91 4.00
N GLY A 19 6.04 5.20 2.88
CA GLY A 19 6.99 4.32 2.22
C GLY A 19 6.44 3.54 1.02
N PHE A 20 5.15 3.69 0.68
CA PHE A 20 4.57 3.11 -0.55
C PHE A 20 4.96 3.96 -1.76
N ALA A 21 6.25 3.93 -2.09
CA ALA A 21 6.83 4.60 -3.25
C ALA A 21 7.07 3.61 -4.40
N PRO A 22 7.16 4.07 -5.66
CA PRO A 22 7.54 3.22 -6.78
C PRO A 22 8.87 2.49 -6.52
N GLY A 23 8.87 1.17 -6.68
CA GLY A 23 10.04 0.32 -6.41
C GLY A 23 10.19 -0.12 -4.95
N ALA A 24 9.31 0.31 -4.04
CA ALA A 24 9.30 -0.20 -2.68
C ALA A 24 8.88 -1.68 -2.64
N THR A 25 9.63 -2.48 -1.89
CA THR A 25 9.24 -3.87 -1.61
C THR A 25 8.15 -3.89 -0.56
N VAL A 26 6.98 -4.39 -0.94
CA VAL A 26 5.82 -4.54 -0.07
C VAL A 26 5.53 -6.02 0.16
N ARG A 27 5.39 -6.43 1.42
CA ARG A 27 5.01 -7.79 1.80
C ARG A 27 3.72 -7.79 2.60
N VAL A 28 2.76 -8.62 2.21
CA VAL A 28 1.56 -8.86 3.02
C VAL A 28 1.95 -9.73 4.21
N LEU A 29 1.68 -9.25 5.42
CA LEU A 29 1.96 -10.01 6.66
C LEU A 29 0.71 -10.79 7.10
N ARG A 30 -0.42 -10.10 7.22
CA ARG A 30 -1.69 -10.70 7.64
C ARG A 30 -2.87 -9.90 7.09
N ARG A 31 -4.01 -10.55 6.93
CA ARG A 31 -5.28 -9.90 6.61
C ARG A 31 -6.24 -10.13 7.77
N ALA A 32 -7.11 -9.17 8.05
CA ALA A 32 -8.21 -9.40 8.98
C ALA A 32 -9.10 -10.56 8.49
N PRO A 33 -9.81 -11.27 9.39
CA PRO A 33 -10.67 -12.39 9.01
C PRO A 33 -11.72 -12.03 7.95
N LEU A 34 -12.23 -10.79 8.00
CA LEU A 34 -13.22 -10.26 7.06
C LEU A 34 -12.60 -9.56 5.83
N GLY A 35 -11.27 -9.63 5.68
CA GLY A 35 -10.55 -9.07 4.53
C GLY A 35 -10.17 -7.58 4.65
N ASP A 36 -10.57 -6.89 5.71
CA ASP A 36 -10.19 -5.49 6.01
C ASP A 36 -9.99 -5.27 7.53
N PRO A 37 -8.92 -4.57 7.96
CA PRO A 37 -7.77 -4.10 7.20
C PRO A 37 -6.72 -5.19 6.94
N ALA A 38 -5.73 -4.89 6.10
CA ALA A 38 -4.57 -5.75 5.85
C ALA A 38 -3.27 -5.11 6.38
N HIS A 39 -2.39 -5.93 6.94
CA HIS A 39 -1.04 -5.55 7.38
C HIS A 39 -0.04 -5.79 6.27
N TYR A 40 0.75 -4.77 6.01
CA TYR A 40 1.83 -4.77 5.05
C TYR A 40 3.14 -4.42 5.76
N ARG A 41 4.24 -5.05 5.35
CA ARG A 41 5.59 -4.57 5.62
C ARG A 41 6.08 -3.84 4.38
N VAL A 42 6.52 -2.60 4.55
CA VAL A 42 7.09 -1.76 3.50
C VAL A 42 8.49 -1.37 3.94
N GLY A 43 9.51 -1.91 3.27
CA GLY A 43 10.89 -1.80 3.79
C GLY A 43 10.99 -2.33 5.22
N SER A 44 11.36 -1.46 6.17
CA SER A 44 11.51 -1.78 7.59
C SER A 44 10.28 -1.49 8.46
N VAL A 45 9.22 -0.88 7.91
CA VAL A 45 8.03 -0.47 8.66
C VAL A 45 6.84 -1.39 8.42
N GLU A 46 5.97 -1.53 9.42
CA GLU A 46 4.71 -2.29 9.32
C GLU A 46 3.51 -1.34 9.36
N ILE A 47 2.59 -1.52 8.43
CA ILE A 47 1.48 -0.59 8.20
C ILE A 47 0.19 -1.36 7.98
N CYS A 48 -0.87 -0.95 8.67
CA CYS A 48 -2.24 -1.39 8.41
C CYS A 48 -2.86 -0.49 7.35
N LEU A 49 -3.30 -1.05 6.24
CA LEU A 49 -4.08 -0.33 5.23
C LEU A 49 -5.47 -0.91 5.12
N ARG A 50 -6.47 -0.01 5.08
CA ARG A 50 -7.81 -0.39 4.68
C ARG A 50 -7.84 -0.74 3.19
N ARG A 51 -8.77 -1.60 2.80
CA ARG A 51 -9.01 -2.05 1.42
C ARG A 51 -9.17 -0.87 0.47
N ALA A 52 -9.87 0.18 0.88
CA ALA A 52 -10.06 1.39 0.07
C ALA A 52 -8.75 2.12 -0.25
N GLN A 53 -7.75 2.07 0.65
CA GLN A 53 -6.44 2.69 0.43
C GLN A 53 -5.49 1.73 -0.29
N ALA A 54 -5.51 0.44 0.07
CA ALA A 54 -4.74 -0.59 -0.62
C ALA A 54 -5.13 -0.72 -2.10
N SER A 55 -6.40 -0.46 -2.45
CA SER A 55 -6.88 -0.39 -3.83
C SER A 55 -6.19 0.69 -4.68
N LEU A 56 -5.53 1.66 -4.06
CA LEU A 56 -4.80 2.73 -4.75
C LEU A 56 -3.34 2.36 -5.03
N VAL A 57 -2.84 1.25 -4.47
CA VAL A 57 -1.46 0.81 -4.63
C VAL A 57 -1.42 -0.31 -5.67
N GLU A 58 -0.77 -0.06 -6.80
CA GLU A 58 -0.45 -1.12 -7.76
C GLU A 58 0.82 -1.84 -7.33
N VAL A 59 0.76 -3.17 -7.32
CA VAL A 59 1.92 -4.04 -7.07
C VAL A 59 2.19 -4.86 -8.33
N ALA A 60 3.47 -4.99 -8.68
CA ALA A 60 3.92 -5.93 -9.69
C ALA A 60 4.61 -7.08 -8.96
N GLU A 61 4.28 -8.33 -9.32
CA GLU A 61 5.08 -9.47 -8.88
C GLU A 61 6.46 -9.37 -9.55
N GLY A 62 7.51 -9.50 -8.73
CA GLY A 62 8.90 -9.52 -9.16
C GLY A 62 9.47 -10.93 -9.14
#